data_AF-A0A7R7DPZ9-F1
#
_entry.id   AF-A0A7R7DPZ9-F1
#
_cell.length_a   1.000
_cell.length_b   1.000
_cell.length_c   1.000
_cell.angle_alpha   90.00
_cell.angle_beta   90.00
_cell.angle_gamma   90.00
#
_symmetry.space_group_name_H-M   'P 1'
#
loop_
_entity.id
_entity.type
_entity.pdbx_description
1 polymer ?
#
loop_
_entity_poly.entity_id
_entity_poly.type
_entity_poly.pdbx_seq_one_letter_code
_entity_poly.pdbx_strand_id
1 'polypeptide(L)'
;MSLSGIWTVSAFKYRKPKYRYGVIPLPRPAGGTARTALGGWAFVANARGKDPETAAKFCVWALGSMERDSIQRVVDWCTVAKSDIAPRASALAAGRRSGGYDHPVMRKFADEIFPTGRGEPRYPPVVYKAISDAIQQCEFAGADPATQARLASDTIDAYLTSYRGVQIL
;
A
#
# COMPACT_ATOMS: atom_id res chain seq x y z
N MET A 1 8.42 -18.50 5.41
CA MET A 1 7.68 -17.25 5.72
C MET A 1 8.08 -16.21 4.69
N SER A 2 7.16 -15.40 4.18
CA SER A 2 7.46 -14.32 3.21
C SER A 2 6.68 -13.07 3.61
N LEU A 3 7.32 -11.91 3.49
CA LEU A 3 6.66 -10.62 3.62
C LEU A 3 6.11 -10.20 2.26
N SER A 4 4.80 -10.02 2.16
CA SER A 4 4.14 -9.62 0.93
C SER A 4 2.85 -8.86 1.23
N GLY A 5 2.37 -8.10 0.26
CA GLY A 5 1.11 -7.40 0.40
C GLY A 5 -0.11 -8.31 0.30
N ILE A 6 -1.23 -7.76 0.74
CA ILE A 6 -2.52 -8.47 0.82
C ILE A 6 -3.01 -9.01 -0.54
N TRP A 7 -2.63 -8.36 -1.65
CA TRP A 7 -2.95 -8.81 -3.02
C TRP A 7 -2.49 -10.25 -3.33
N THR A 8 -1.52 -10.77 -2.58
CA THR A 8 -1.08 -12.16 -2.69
C THR A 8 -2.17 -13.17 -2.30
N VAL A 9 -3.15 -12.78 -1.47
CA VAL A 9 -4.35 -13.59 -1.16
C VAL A 9 -5.15 -13.90 -2.43
N SER A 10 -5.38 -12.88 -3.27
CA SER A 10 -6.03 -13.04 -4.57
C SER A 10 -5.15 -13.87 -5.52
N ALA A 11 -3.84 -13.63 -5.54
CA ALA A 11 -2.94 -14.43 -6.36
C ALA A 11 -2.98 -15.92 -5.99
N PHE A 12 -3.03 -16.28 -4.70
CA PHE A 12 -3.22 -17.67 -4.28
C PHE A 12 -4.59 -18.19 -4.70
N LYS A 13 -5.67 -17.44 -4.49
CA LYS A 13 -7.03 -17.83 -4.90
C LYS A 13 -7.09 -18.19 -6.38
N TYR A 14 -6.51 -17.38 -7.27
CA TYR A 14 -6.61 -17.58 -8.72
C TYR A 14 -5.55 -18.52 -9.30
N ARG A 15 -4.31 -18.46 -8.80
CA ARG A 15 -3.18 -19.19 -9.41
C ARG A 15 -2.84 -20.50 -8.70
N LYS A 16 -3.15 -20.61 -7.41
CA LYS A 16 -2.80 -21.75 -6.55
C LYS A 16 -3.89 -22.03 -5.48
N PRO A 17 -5.15 -22.32 -5.88
CA PRO A 17 -6.29 -22.37 -4.95
C PRO A 17 -6.17 -23.44 -3.86
N LYS A 18 -5.36 -24.49 -4.07
CA LYS A 18 -5.12 -25.56 -3.10
C LYS A 18 -3.93 -25.28 -2.16
N TYR A 19 -3.22 -24.17 -2.36
CA TYR A 19 -2.08 -23.82 -1.53
C TYR A 19 -2.57 -23.41 -0.13
N ARG A 20 -2.04 -24.08 0.90
CA ARG A 20 -2.37 -23.75 2.29
C ARG A 20 -1.44 -22.66 2.77
N TYR A 21 -2.00 -21.58 3.28
CA TYR A 21 -1.23 -20.47 3.85
C TYR A 21 -1.97 -19.88 5.05
N GLY A 22 -1.20 -19.23 5.91
CA GLY A 22 -1.72 -18.40 6.99
C GLY A 22 -1.19 -16.97 6.84
N VAL A 23 -1.81 -16.04 7.54
CA VAL A 23 -1.35 -14.65 7.62
C VAL A 23 -1.19 -14.25 9.09
N ILE A 24 -0.15 -13.48 9.36
CA ILE A 24 0.16 -12.94 10.69
C ILE A 24 0.53 -11.46 10.55
N PRO A 25 0.30 -10.62 11.58
CA PRO A 25 0.82 -9.26 11.61
C PRO A 25 2.36 -9.26 11.52
N LEU A 26 2.93 -8.10 11.19
CA LEU A 26 4.38 -7.93 11.24
C LEU A 26 4.90 -8.20 12.66
N PRO A 27 6.08 -8.84 12.79
CA PRO A 27 6.75 -8.96 14.08
C PRO A 27 6.95 -7.59 14.72
N ARG A 28 6.74 -7.53 16.04
CA ARG A 28 6.89 -6.31 16.82
C ARG A 28 8.28 -6.27 17.46
N PRO A 29 9.05 -5.16 17.34
CA PRO A 29 10.25 -4.97 18.14
C PRO A 29 9.94 -4.95 19.64
N ALA A 30 10.93 -5.26 20.49
CA ALA A 30 10.79 -5.14 21.94
C ALA A 30 10.40 -3.70 22.32
N GLY A 31 9.34 -3.55 23.13
CA GLY A 31 8.78 -2.25 23.50
C GLY A 31 8.08 -1.48 22.37
N GLY A 32 8.03 -2.03 21.15
CA GLY A 32 7.41 -1.39 19.99
C GLY A 32 5.87 -1.44 20.00
N THR A 33 5.26 -0.70 19.07
CA THR A 33 3.82 -0.81 18.77
C THR A 33 3.61 -1.60 17.48
N ALA A 34 2.49 -2.31 17.37
CA ALA A 34 2.14 -2.99 16.12
C ALA A 34 1.97 -1.96 15.00
N ARG A 35 2.62 -2.19 13.87
CA ARG A 35 2.58 -1.32 12.68
C ARG A 35 2.66 -2.13 11.42
N THR A 36 2.03 -1.63 10.37
CA THR A 36 2.20 -2.08 8.98
C THR A 36 2.21 -0.87 8.05
N ALA A 37 2.83 -1.00 6.88
CA ALA A 37 2.69 -0.02 5.81
C ALA A 37 1.37 -0.24 5.07
N LEU A 38 0.65 0.85 4.78
CA LEU A 38 -0.53 0.87 3.93
C LEU A 38 -0.14 1.49 2.59
N GLY A 39 0.26 0.63 1.65
CA GLY A 39 0.45 0.99 0.25
C GLY A 39 -0.84 0.88 -0.55
N GLY A 40 -0.74 1.04 -1.87
CA GLY A 40 -1.88 0.89 -2.76
C GLY A 40 -1.72 1.63 -4.08
N TRP A 41 -2.83 1.79 -4.78
CA TRP A 41 -2.90 2.52 -6.04
C TRP A 41 -3.93 3.64 -5.92
N ALA A 42 -3.64 4.77 -6.54
CA ALA A 42 -4.56 5.88 -6.68
C ALA A 42 -4.73 6.22 -8.17
N PHE A 43 -5.93 6.65 -8.54
CA PHE A 43 -6.13 7.28 -9.84
C PHE A 43 -5.78 8.76 -9.71
N VAL A 44 -4.96 9.26 -10.64
CA VAL A 44 -4.49 10.64 -10.64
C VAL A 44 -4.66 11.24 -12.03
N ALA A 45 -5.18 12.47 -12.09
CA ALA A 45 -5.26 13.24 -13.31
C ALA A 45 -3.96 14.04 -13.50
N ASN A 46 -3.34 13.91 -14.67
CA ASN A 46 -2.17 14.71 -15.02
C ASN A 46 -2.62 16.15 -15.34
N ALA A 47 -2.20 17.11 -14.52
CA ALA A 47 -2.54 18.53 -14.70
C ALA A 47 -2.06 19.14 -16.03
N ARG A 48 -1.08 18.51 -16.70
CA ARG A 48 -0.56 18.91 -18.01
C ARG A 48 -1.10 18.02 -19.16
N GLY A 49 -2.11 17.20 -18.88
CA GLY A 49 -2.77 16.38 -19.89
C GLY A 49 -3.56 17.22 -20.89
N LYS A 50 -4.01 16.59 -21.98
CA LYS A 50 -4.85 17.25 -23.00
C LYS A 50 -6.21 17.69 -22.46
N ASP A 51 -6.76 16.93 -21.51
CA ASP A 51 -8.03 17.23 -20.84
C ASP A 51 -7.96 16.80 -19.35
N PRO A 52 -7.32 17.60 -18.49
CA PRO A 52 -7.12 17.26 -17.08
C PRO A 52 -8.42 17.28 -16.28
N GLU A 53 -9.40 18.10 -16.67
CA GLU A 53 -10.67 18.24 -15.95
C GLU A 53 -11.54 16.99 -16.12
N THR A 54 -11.70 16.50 -17.36
CA THR A 54 -12.45 15.26 -17.61
C THR A 54 -11.76 14.06 -16.96
N ALA A 55 -10.42 14.00 -16.98
CA ALA A 55 -9.68 12.96 -16.28
C ALA A 55 -9.92 12.98 -14.76
N ALA A 56 -10.00 14.17 -14.15
CA ALA A 56 -10.33 14.31 -12.74
C ALA A 56 -11.76 13.86 -12.44
N LYS A 57 -12.74 14.26 -13.28
CA LYS A 57 -14.14 13.79 -13.17
C LYS A 57 -14.23 12.27 -13.27
N PHE A 58 -13.45 11.64 -14.14
CA PHE A 58 -13.37 10.19 -14.23
C PHE A 58 -12.83 9.55 -12.94
N CYS A 59 -11.77 10.09 -12.34
CA CYS A 59 -11.24 9.59 -11.07
C CYS A 59 -12.31 9.63 -9.96
N VAL A 60 -13.08 10.73 -9.88
CA VAL A 60 -14.18 10.88 -8.92
C VAL A 60 -15.30 9.89 -9.23
N TRP A 61 -15.75 9.80 -10.48
CA TRP A 61 -16.79 8.85 -10.88
C TRP A 61 -16.40 7.39 -10.57
N ALA A 62 -15.15 7.01 -10.85
CA ALA A 62 -14.69 5.64 -10.71
C ALA A 62 -14.53 5.22 -9.23
N LEU A 63 -13.95 6.09 -8.39
CA LEU A 63 -13.50 5.72 -7.05
C LEU A 63 -13.94 6.68 -5.93
N GLY A 64 -14.29 7.91 -6.25
CA GLY A 64 -14.46 9.01 -5.28
C GLY A 64 -15.91 9.41 -4.98
N SER A 65 -16.86 9.07 -5.85
CA SER A 65 -18.26 9.48 -5.73
C SER A 65 -19.00 8.73 -4.62
N MET A 66 -20.04 9.34 -4.07
CA MET A 66 -20.98 8.74 -3.11
C MET A 66 -22.13 8.00 -3.79
N GLU A 67 -22.22 8.05 -5.12
CA GLU A 67 -23.16 7.22 -5.87
C GLU A 67 -22.96 5.74 -5.56
N ARG A 68 -24.07 5.01 -5.50
CA ARG A 68 -24.10 3.60 -5.07
C ARG A 68 -23.18 2.72 -5.92
N ASP A 69 -23.17 2.94 -7.22
CA ASP A 69 -22.35 2.21 -8.18
C ASP A 69 -20.85 2.50 -8.01
N SER A 70 -20.45 3.75 -7.73
CA SER A 70 -19.08 4.14 -7.39
C SER A 70 -18.60 3.43 -6.12
N ILE A 71 -19.42 3.42 -5.06
CA ILE A 71 -19.11 2.68 -3.83
C ILE A 71 -18.97 1.18 -4.13
N GLN A 72 -19.89 0.61 -4.91
CA GLN A 72 -19.87 -0.81 -5.25
C GLN A 72 -18.65 -1.19 -6.09
N ARG A 73 -18.20 -0.36 -7.04
CA ARG A 73 -16.95 -0.59 -7.78
C ARG A 73 -15.76 -0.75 -6.85
N VAL A 74 -15.66 0.08 -5.80
CA VAL A 74 -14.58 -0.04 -4.80
C VAL A 74 -14.72 -1.32 -3.99
N VAL A 75 -15.95 -1.70 -3.61
CA VAL A 75 -16.22 -2.97 -2.90
C VAL A 75 -15.81 -4.17 -3.75
N ASP A 76 -16.22 -4.22 -5.02
CA ASP A 76 -15.93 -5.33 -5.93
C ASP A 76 -14.43 -5.44 -6.18
N TRP A 77 -13.76 -4.30 -6.39
CA TRP A 77 -12.31 -4.27 -6.55
C TRP A 77 -11.60 -4.86 -5.32
N CYS A 78 -11.98 -4.40 -4.12
CA CYS A 78 -11.30 -4.80 -2.89
C CYS A 78 -11.66 -6.22 -2.48
N THR A 79 -12.89 -6.68 -2.63
CA THR A 79 -13.35 -7.94 -2.03
C THR A 79 -13.43 -9.10 -3.02
N VAL A 80 -13.57 -8.82 -4.32
CA VAL A 80 -13.74 -9.84 -5.36
C VAL A 80 -12.49 -9.96 -6.24
N ALA A 81 -12.02 -8.85 -6.81
CA ALA A 81 -10.95 -8.86 -7.79
C ALA A 81 -9.56 -9.02 -7.14
N LYS A 82 -9.21 -8.12 -6.21
CA LYS A 82 -7.84 -7.98 -5.72
C LYS A 82 -7.60 -8.51 -4.30
N SER A 83 -8.64 -8.62 -3.48
CA SER A 83 -8.54 -8.97 -2.05
C SER A 83 -7.74 -7.93 -1.25
N ASP A 84 -8.15 -6.65 -1.31
CA ASP A 84 -7.65 -5.53 -0.50
C ASP A 84 -8.63 -5.13 0.61
N ILE A 85 -8.20 -4.27 1.54
CA ILE A 85 -9.10 -3.54 2.45
C ILE A 85 -9.47 -2.20 1.81
N ALA A 86 -10.77 -1.88 1.76
CA ALA A 86 -11.23 -0.66 1.11
C ALA A 86 -10.78 0.58 1.91
N PRO A 87 -10.12 1.56 1.27
CA PRO A 87 -9.59 2.74 1.96
C PRO A 87 -10.67 3.78 2.29
N ARG A 88 -11.81 3.75 1.58
CA ARG A 88 -12.95 4.65 1.83
C ARG A 88 -13.88 4.04 2.87
N ALA A 89 -14.25 4.80 3.90
CA ALA A 89 -15.14 4.35 4.97
C ALA A 89 -16.49 3.82 4.44
N SER A 90 -17.10 4.49 3.45
CA SER A 90 -18.36 4.05 2.85
C SER A 90 -18.25 2.69 2.16
N ALA A 91 -17.17 2.47 1.40
CA ALA A 91 -16.88 1.20 0.74
C ALA A 91 -16.48 0.11 1.73
N LEU A 92 -15.69 0.43 2.76
CA LEU A 92 -15.34 -0.51 3.84
C LEU A 92 -16.58 -1.01 4.57
N ALA A 93 -17.49 -0.08 4.94
CA ALA A 93 -18.75 -0.43 5.59
C ALA A 93 -19.65 -1.27 4.67
N ALA A 94 -19.73 -0.92 3.38
CA ALA A 94 -20.49 -1.70 2.40
C ALA A 94 -19.92 -3.11 2.20
N GLY A 95 -18.59 -3.23 2.04
CA GLY A 95 -17.90 -4.52 1.91
C GLY A 95 -18.02 -5.41 3.14
N ARG A 96 -18.05 -4.82 4.35
CA ARG A 96 -18.39 -5.56 5.58
C ARG A 96 -19.82 -6.09 5.56
N ARG A 97 -20.80 -5.24 5.23
CA ARG A 97 -22.21 -5.65 5.14
C ARG A 97 -22.47 -6.74 4.10
N SER A 98 -21.69 -6.78 3.02
CA SER A 98 -21.81 -7.80 1.98
C SER A 98 -20.99 -9.07 2.26
N GLY A 99 -20.34 -9.18 3.42
CA GLY A 99 -19.51 -10.33 3.80
C GLY A 99 -18.17 -10.43 3.08
N GLY A 100 -17.74 -9.36 2.39
CA GLY A 100 -16.48 -9.35 1.61
C GLY A 100 -15.21 -9.54 2.45
N TYR A 101 -15.33 -9.44 3.79
CA TYR A 101 -14.24 -9.65 4.73
C TYR A 101 -14.46 -10.85 5.67
N ASP A 102 -15.45 -11.71 5.41
CA ASP A 102 -15.78 -12.82 6.31
C ASP A 102 -14.83 -14.01 6.23
N HIS A 103 -14.14 -14.17 5.10
CA HIS A 103 -13.11 -15.19 4.98
C HIS A 103 -12.03 -14.98 6.07
N PRO A 104 -11.61 -16.02 6.82
CA PRO A 104 -10.73 -15.85 7.99
C PRO A 104 -9.45 -15.04 7.73
N VAL A 105 -8.85 -15.22 6.55
CA VAL A 105 -7.68 -14.43 6.12
C VAL A 105 -8.03 -12.95 5.95
N MET A 106 -9.13 -12.64 5.27
CA MET A 106 -9.55 -11.26 5.03
C MET A 106 -10.00 -10.58 6.32
N ARG A 107 -10.67 -11.32 7.21
CA ARG A 107 -11.07 -10.85 8.54
C ARG A 107 -9.85 -10.43 9.36
N LYS A 108 -8.81 -11.26 9.39
CA LYS A 108 -7.55 -10.93 10.06
C LYS A 108 -6.91 -9.65 9.51
N PHE A 109 -6.91 -9.47 8.19
CA PHE A 109 -6.44 -8.21 7.62
C PHE A 109 -7.31 -7.03 8.04
N ALA A 110 -8.63 -7.15 7.99
CA ALA A 110 -9.56 -6.08 8.27
C ALA A 110 -9.59 -5.66 9.75
N ASP A 111 -9.46 -6.62 10.67
CA ASP A 111 -9.71 -6.42 12.10
C ASP A 111 -8.42 -6.31 12.92
N GLU A 112 -7.32 -6.95 12.50
CA GLU A 112 -6.06 -6.95 13.26
C GLU A 112 -4.95 -6.15 12.58
N ILE A 113 -4.78 -6.28 11.26
CA ILE A 113 -3.61 -5.73 10.55
C ILE A 113 -3.87 -4.29 10.10
N PHE A 114 -4.95 -4.05 9.36
CA PHE A 114 -5.30 -2.74 8.79
C PHE A 114 -5.39 -1.61 9.84
N PRO A 115 -5.97 -1.81 11.03
CA PRO A 115 -6.03 -0.75 12.04
C PRO A 115 -4.66 -0.28 12.57
N THR A 116 -3.62 -1.10 12.41
CA THR A 116 -2.24 -0.73 12.81
C THR A 116 -1.49 0.04 11.73
N GLY A 117 -2.11 0.19 10.56
CA GLY A 117 -1.48 0.68 9.36
C GLY A 117 -1.11 2.16 9.39
N ARG A 118 -0.01 2.48 8.72
CA ARG A 118 0.41 3.84 8.38
C ARG A 118 0.52 3.98 6.88
N GLY A 119 -0.11 5.00 6.30
CA GLY A 119 0.00 5.31 4.87
C GLY A 119 1.46 5.50 4.46
N GLU A 120 1.81 4.96 3.29
CA GLU A 120 3.15 5.15 2.73
C GLU A 120 3.43 6.64 2.45
N PRO A 121 4.59 7.17 2.85
CA PRO A 121 5.03 8.51 2.49
C PRO A 121 5.18 8.67 0.97
N ARG A 122 5.04 9.90 0.49
CA ARG A 122 5.28 10.20 -0.92
C ARG A 122 6.76 10.48 -1.13
N TYR A 123 7.56 9.41 -1.18
CA TYR A 123 8.99 9.53 -1.42
C TYR A 123 9.30 9.83 -2.90
N PRO A 124 10.07 10.90 -3.20
CA PRO A 124 10.62 11.10 -4.52
C PRO A 124 11.50 9.92 -4.95
N PRO A 125 11.65 9.65 -6.26
CA PRO A 125 12.42 8.51 -6.75
C PRO A 125 13.85 8.46 -6.20
N VAL A 126 14.49 9.60 -5.96
CA VAL A 126 15.84 9.69 -5.39
C VAL A 126 15.90 9.10 -3.97
N VAL A 127 14.90 9.43 -3.13
CA VAL A 127 14.81 8.91 -1.77
C VAL A 127 14.54 7.41 -1.78
N TYR A 128 13.59 6.97 -2.59
CA TYR A 128 13.28 5.54 -2.74
C TYR A 128 14.49 4.74 -3.22
N LYS A 129 15.20 5.25 -4.24
CA LYS A 129 16.37 4.59 -4.81
C LYS A 129 17.51 4.47 -3.81
N ALA A 130 17.81 5.51 -3.03
CA ALA A 130 18.86 5.46 -2.03
C ALA A 130 18.62 4.35 -0.99
N ILE A 131 17.38 4.20 -0.51
CA ILE A 131 17.00 3.15 0.44
C ILE A 131 17.07 1.77 -0.23
N SER A 132 16.50 1.63 -1.42
CA SER A 132 16.50 0.36 -2.17
C SER A 132 17.90 -0.12 -2.49
N ASP A 133 18.80 0.77 -2.92
CA ASP A 133 20.18 0.43 -3.22
C ASP A 133 20.92 -0.04 -1.95
N ALA A 134 20.76 0.67 -0.83
CA ALA A 134 21.39 0.29 0.43
C ALA A 134 20.96 -1.10 0.90
N ILE A 135 19.66 -1.43 0.81
CA ILE A 135 19.14 -2.76 1.13
C ILE A 135 19.76 -3.81 0.20
N GLN A 136 19.78 -3.57 -1.11
CA GLN A 136 20.33 -4.52 -2.09
C GLN A 136 21.84 -4.74 -1.90
N GLN A 137 22.61 -3.69 -1.55
CA GLN A 137 24.03 -3.83 -1.26
C GLN A 137 24.28 -4.71 -0.03
N CYS A 138 23.44 -4.60 1.00
CA CYS A 138 23.53 -5.46 2.18
C CYS A 138 23.14 -6.90 1.84
N GLU A 139 21.99 -7.09 1.19
CA GLU A 139 21.42 -8.43 0.94
C GLU A 139 22.19 -9.24 -0.10
N PHE A 140 22.66 -8.61 -1.18
CA PHE A 140 23.26 -9.30 -2.31
C PHE A 140 24.77 -9.14 -2.43
N ALA A 141 25.33 -8.03 -1.94
CA ALA A 141 26.78 -7.77 -2.02
C ALA A 141 27.51 -7.92 -0.67
N GLY A 142 26.78 -8.19 0.42
CA GLY A 142 27.37 -8.38 1.76
C GLY A 142 27.98 -7.11 2.35
N ALA A 143 27.55 -5.93 1.89
CA ALA A 143 28.02 -4.66 2.42
C ALA A 143 27.59 -4.45 3.88
N ASP A 144 28.40 -3.69 4.64
CA ASP A 144 28.10 -3.35 6.03
C ASP A 144 26.81 -2.49 6.15
N PRO A 145 25.79 -2.93 6.91
CA PRO A 145 24.52 -2.21 7.02
C PRO A 145 24.65 -0.80 7.61
N ALA A 146 25.53 -0.60 8.60
CA ALA A 146 25.69 0.72 9.22
C ALA A 146 26.26 1.73 8.22
N THR A 147 27.21 1.29 7.40
CA THR A 147 27.79 2.09 6.33
C THR A 147 26.78 2.39 5.22
N GLN A 148 26.03 1.39 4.75
CA GLN A 148 25.01 1.61 3.72
C GLN A 148 23.86 2.51 4.20
N ALA A 149 23.45 2.38 5.46
CA ALA A 149 22.46 3.27 6.07
C ALA A 149 22.94 4.72 6.11
N ARG A 150 24.21 4.96 6.49
CA ARG A 150 24.81 6.30 6.47
C ARG A 150 24.87 6.89 5.07
N LEU A 151 25.34 6.13 4.08
CA LEU A 151 25.41 6.58 2.69
C LEU A 151 24.03 6.93 2.11
N ALA A 152 23.00 6.13 2.42
CA ALA A 152 21.63 6.44 2.04
C ALA A 152 21.14 7.73 2.70
N SER A 153 21.42 7.93 4.00
CA SER A 153 21.07 9.17 4.73
C SER A 153 21.73 10.38 4.08
N ASP A 154 23.05 10.36 3.87
CA ASP A 154 23.79 11.48 3.29
C ASP A 154 23.25 11.84 1.88
N THR A 155 22.90 10.83 1.09
CA THR A 155 22.30 11.00 -0.25
C THR A 155 20.93 11.67 -0.17
N ILE A 156 20.09 11.23 0.78
CA ILE A 156 18.75 11.79 1.01
C ILE A 156 18.89 13.23 1.49
N ASP A 157 19.74 13.51 2.47
CA ASP A 157 19.93 14.83 3.03
C ASP A 157 20.43 15.82 1.97
N ALA A 158 21.43 15.42 1.17
CA ALA A 158 21.92 16.21 0.05
C ALA A 158 20.80 16.54 -0.94
N TYR A 159 19.94 15.57 -1.30
CA TYR A 159 18.78 15.81 -2.16
C TYR A 159 17.78 16.79 -1.54
N LEU A 160 17.47 16.63 -0.25
CA LEU A 160 16.49 17.44 0.46
C LEU A 160 16.93 18.91 0.60
N THR A 161 18.22 19.23 0.62
CA THR A 161 18.71 20.63 0.66
C THR A 161 18.17 21.50 -0.48
N SER A 162 18.00 20.92 -1.66
CA SER A 162 17.58 21.62 -2.88
C SER A 162 16.15 21.28 -3.30
N TYR A 163 15.47 20.37 -2.60
CA TYR A 163 14.14 19.94 -2.95
C TYR A 163 13.12 21.09 -2.84
N ARG A 164 12.27 21.22 -3.87
CA ARG A 164 11.19 22.22 -3.97
C ARG A 164 9.85 21.59 -4.39
N GLY A 165 9.70 20.27 -4.21
CA GLY A 165 8.48 19.56 -4.57
C GLY A 165 7.44 19.56 -3.46
N VAL A 166 6.43 18.70 -3.62
CA VAL A 166 5.36 18.52 -2.64
C VAL A 166 5.90 17.96 -1.32
N GLN A 167 5.27 18.32 -0.21
CA GLN A 167 5.61 17.81 1.11
C GLN A 167 5.65 16.27 1.12
N ILE A 168 6.74 15.70 1.64
CA ILE A 168 7.03 14.27 1.58
C ILE A 168 6.30 13.49 2.71
N LEU A 169 5.88 14.18 3.78
CA LEU A 169 5.01 13.71 4.87
C LEU A 169 4.24 14.86 5.50
#